data_AF-A0A7X3F382-F1
#
_entry.id   AF-A0A7X3F382-F1
#
_cell.length_a   1.000
_cell.length_b   1.000
_cell.length_c   1.000
_cell.angle_alpha   90.00
_cell.angle_beta   90.00
_cell.angle_gamma   90.00
#
_symmetry.space_group_name_H-M   'P 1'
#
loop_
_entity.id
_entity.type
_entity.pdbx_description
1 polymer ?
#
loop_
_entity_poly.entity_id
_entity_poly.type
_entity_poly.pdbx_seq_one_letter_code
_entity_poly.pdbx_strand_id
1 'polypeptide(L)' 'MTITTNPAQELPQRAGAKIINGPWPTYTQFKGLPERERWTIYELAKAGRQAMEDKGFEMTESYDAFVRRVTEELDL' A
#
# COMPACT_ATOMS: atom_id res chain seq x y z
N MET A 1 -33.92 -14.79 -5.52
CA MET A 1 -32.48 -14.85 -5.85
C MET A 1 -32.10 -13.51 -6.44
N THR A 2 -31.22 -12.74 -5.77
CA THR A 2 -30.21 -11.82 -6.34
C THR A 2 -29.57 -11.07 -5.17
N ILE A 3 -28.36 -11.50 -4.84
CA ILE A 3 -27.40 -10.80 -3.98
C ILE A 3 -26.57 -9.90 -4.89
N THR A 4 -26.66 -8.58 -4.75
CA THR A 4 -25.63 -7.67 -5.27
C THR A 4 -25.50 -6.46 -4.35
N THR A 5 -24.86 -6.68 -3.21
CA THR A 5 -24.41 -5.59 -2.33
C THR A 5 -22.91 -5.40 -2.56
N ASN A 6 -22.53 -4.52 -3.51
CA ASN A 6 -21.38 -3.63 -3.33
C ASN A 6 -21.21 -2.65 -4.52
N PRO A 7 -21.53 -1.35 -4.36
CA PRO A 7 -20.90 -0.29 -5.12
C PRO A 7 -19.74 0.28 -4.28
N ALA A 8 -18.69 -0.51 -4.03
CA ALA A 8 -17.47 -0.04 -3.36
C ALA A 8 -16.28 0.08 -4.32
N GLN A 9 -16.56 0.28 -5.62
CA GLN A 9 -15.54 0.55 -6.64
C GLN A 9 -15.90 1.78 -7.46
N GLU A 10 -16.37 2.84 -6.79
CA GLU A 10 -16.21 4.18 -7.33
C GLU A 10 -14.93 4.73 -6.70
N LEU A 11 -13.78 4.34 -7.27
CA LEU A 11 -12.54 5.10 -7.10
C LEU A 11 -12.89 6.53 -7.51
N PRO A 12 -12.90 7.51 -6.58
CA PRO A 12 -13.02 8.88 -6.99
C PRO A 12 -11.73 9.17 -7.73
N GLN A 13 -11.77 9.09 -9.06
CA GLN A 13 -10.77 9.66 -9.94
C GLN A 13 -10.79 11.17 -9.66
N ARG A 14 -10.08 11.57 -8.61
CA ARG A 14 -9.83 12.96 -8.25
C ARG A 14 -8.88 13.46 -9.32
N ALA A 15 -9.49 14.00 -10.37
CA ALA A 15 -8.86 14.69 -11.49
C ALA A 15 -7.78 15.66 -10.97
N GLY A 16 -6.53 15.21 -10.95
CA GLY A 16 -5.40 15.96 -10.38
C GLY A 16 -4.40 15.11 -9.57
N ALA A 17 -4.75 13.88 -9.20
CA ALA A 17 -3.83 13.00 -8.48
C ALA A 17 -2.65 12.58 -9.37
N LYS A 18 -1.43 12.80 -8.88
CA LYS A 18 -0.21 12.47 -9.63
C LYS A 18 0.07 10.99 -9.41
N ILE A 19 -0.34 10.18 -10.38
CA ILE A 19 -0.16 8.72 -10.33
C ILE A 19 1.35 8.42 -10.32
N ILE A 20 1.86 7.84 -9.24
CA ILE A 20 3.28 7.45 -9.15
C ILE A 20 3.44 6.07 -9.77
N ASN A 21 4.02 6.01 -10.97
CA ASN A 21 4.44 4.77 -11.65
C ASN A 21 5.94 4.48 -11.40
N GLY A 22 6.43 4.77 -10.20
CA GLY A 22 7.83 4.61 -9.84
C GLY A 22 8.06 3.35 -9.00
N PRO A 23 9.27 2.78 -9.01
CA PRO A 23 9.56 1.56 -8.26
C PRO A 23 9.20 1.78 -6.80
N TRP A 24 8.24 0.99 -6.32
CA TRP A 24 7.77 1.10 -4.94
C TRP A 24 8.94 0.85 -3.98
N PRO A 25 8.98 1.54 -2.84
CA PRO A 25 9.99 1.25 -1.83
C PRO A 25 9.95 -0.24 -1.48
N THR A 26 11.10 -0.89 -1.65
CA THR A 26 11.33 -2.29 -1.35
C THR A 26 11.91 -2.40 0.06
N TYR A 27 11.33 -3.28 0.86
CA TYR A 27 11.66 -3.52 2.25
C TYR A 27 12.41 -4.84 2.46
N THR A 28 12.80 -5.53 1.37
CA THR A 28 13.62 -6.76 1.40
C THR A 28 14.92 -6.60 2.19
N GLN A 29 15.51 -5.40 2.21
CA GLN A 29 16.70 -5.09 3.00
C GLN A 29 16.47 -5.22 4.52
N PHE A 30 15.22 -5.15 4.97
CA PHE A 30 14.82 -5.23 6.38
C PHE A 30 14.37 -6.64 6.80
N LYS A 31 14.36 -7.62 5.87
CA LYS A 31 14.04 -9.03 6.15
C LYS A 31 14.88 -9.64 7.26
N GLY A 32 16.14 -9.20 7.40
CA GLY A 32 17.06 -9.69 8.42
C GLY A 32 16.90 -9.06 9.80
N LEU A 33 15.96 -8.12 9.97
CA LEU A 33 15.76 -7.42 11.23
C LEU A 33 14.88 -8.24 12.21
N PRO A 34 14.98 -7.96 13.53
CA PRO A 34 14.07 -8.51 14.52
C PRO A 34 12.61 -8.24 14.14
N GLU A 35 11.72 -9.19 14.46
CA GLU A 35 10.28 -9.08 14.19
C GLU A 35 9.66 -7.72 14.61
N ARG A 36 10.06 -7.18 15.76
CA ARG A 36 9.62 -5.85 16.21
C ARG A 36 9.95 -4.73 15.21
N GLU A 37 11.17 -4.74 14.68
CA GLU A 37 11.59 -3.76 13.67
C GLU A 37 10.85 -3.99 12.35
N ARG A 38 10.65 -5.24 11.95
CA ARG A 38 9.86 -5.58 10.76
C ARG A 38 8.42 -5.05 10.85
N TRP A 39 7.75 -5.23 11.99
CA TRP A 39 6.44 -4.62 12.25
C TRP A 39 6.48 -3.08 12.23
N THR A 40 7.55 -2.48 12.73
CA THR A 40 7.74 -1.03 12.68
C THR A 40 7.88 -0.53 11.24
N ILE A 41 8.61 -1.27 10.39
CA ILE A 41 8.75 -0.97 8.97
C ILE A 41 7.42 -1.16 8.23
N TYR A 42 6.65 -2.20 8.54
CA TYR A 42 5.32 -2.41 7.98
C TYR A 42 4.37 -1.24 8.28
N GLU A 43 4.32 -0.79 9.53
CA GLU A 43 3.51 0.37 9.92
C GLU A 43 4.02 1.68 9.28
N LEU A 44 5.34 1.86 9.20
CA LEU A 44 5.94 2.99 8.48
C LEU A 44 5.57 2.98 6.98
N ALA A 45 5.55 1.80 6.35
CA ALA A 45 5.17 1.64 4.95
C ALA A 45 3.70 2.03 4.71
N LYS A 46 2.79 1.58 5.58
CA LYS A 46 1.37 1.98 5.56
C LYS A 46 1.19 3.48 5.78
N ALA A 47 1.86 4.05 6.78
CA ALA A 47 1.82 5.48 7.05
C ALA A 47 2.39 6.30 5.87
N GLY A 48 3.45 5.82 5.22
CA GLY A 48 4.03 6.42 4.02
C GLY A 48 3.07 6.42 2.84
N ARG A 49 2.34 5.32 2.61
CA ARG A 49 1.27 5.26 1.62
C ARG A 49 0.14 6.24 1.93
N GLN A 50 -0.33 6.29 3.16
CA GLN A 50 -1.39 7.20 3.56
C GLN A 50 -0.96 8.68 3.40
N ALA A 51 0.28 9.01 3.75
CA ALA A 51 0.84 10.34 3.53
C ALA A 51 1.00 10.69 2.05
N MET A 52 1.26 9.69 1.18
CA MET A 52 1.26 9.86 -0.27
C MET A 52 -0.16 10.12 -0.79
N GLU A 53 -1.15 9.35 -0.36
CA GLU A 53 -2.56 9.54 -0.73
C GLU A 53 -3.11 10.89 -0.24
N ASP A 54 -2.75 11.33 0.98
CA ASP A 54 -3.10 12.66 1.53
C ASP A 54 -2.51 13.80 0.69
N LYS A 55 -1.28 13.61 0.19
CA LYS A 55 -0.62 14.56 -0.74
C LYS A 55 -1.18 14.51 -2.16
N GLY A 56 -2.17 13.66 -2.44
CA GLY A 56 -2.77 13.50 -3.77
C GLY A 56 -1.97 12.60 -4.70
N PHE A 57 -1.14 11.70 -4.17
CA PHE A 57 -0.50 10.65 -4.95
C PHE A 57 -1.30 9.36 -4.83
N GLU A 58 -1.78 8.86 -5.96
CA GLU A 58 -2.49 7.60 -6.04
C GLU A 58 -1.51 6.50 -6.47
N MET A 59 -1.44 5.43 -5.68
CA MET A 59 -0.67 4.25 -6.08
C MET A 59 -1.44 3.49 -7.15
N THR A 60 -0.76 3.12 -8.24
CA THR A 60 -1.34 2.18 -9.22
C THR A 60 -1.45 0.77 -8.68
N GLU A 61 -0.67 0.44 -7.65
CA GLU A 61 -0.76 -0.83 -6.94
C GLU A 61 -1.92 -0.82 -5.92
N SER A 62 -2.78 -1.84 -6.02
CA SER A 62 -3.86 -2.05 -5.06
C SER A 62 -3.31 -2.21 -3.64
N TYR A 63 -4.09 -1.82 -2.64
CA TYR A 63 -3.69 -1.95 -1.23
C TYR A 63 -3.31 -3.39 -0.85
N ASP A 64 -4.07 -4.37 -1.34
CA ASP A 64 -3.78 -5.79 -1.14
C ASP A 64 -2.41 -6.21 -1.71
N ALA A 65 -2.12 -5.85 -2.96
CA ALA A 65 -0.84 -6.16 -3.60
C ALA A 65 0.34 -5.50 -2.87
N PHE A 66 0.16 -4.26 -2.42
CA PHE A 66 1.14 -3.56 -1.59
C PHE A 66 1.37 -4.28 -0.26
N VAL A 67 0.31 -4.61 0.49
CA VAL A 67 0.43 -5.30 1.77
C VAL A 67 1.09 -6.66 1.58
N ARG A 68 0.64 -7.44 0.59
CA ARG A 68 1.23 -8.76 0.28
C ARG A 68 2.71 -8.65 -0.04
N ARG A 69 3.10 -7.68 -0.87
CA ARG A 69 4.51 -7.42 -1.19
C ARG A 69 5.29 -7.04 0.07
N VAL A 70 4.82 -6.10 0.87
CA VAL A 70 5.51 -5.65 2.09
C VAL A 70 5.63 -6.79 3.11
N THR A 71 4.59 -7.62 3.28
CA THR A 71 4.61 -8.80 4.14
C THR A 71 5.59 -9.86 3.63
N GLU A 72 5.57 -10.19 2.33
CA GLU A 72 6.51 -11.12 1.70
C GLU A 72 7.97 -10.62 1.80
N GLU A 73 8.20 -9.32 1.60
CA GLU A 73 9.52 -8.70 1.67
C GLU A 73 10.06 -8.62 3.10
N LEU A 74 9.19 -8.38 4.08
CA LEU A 74 9.54 -8.37 5.50
C LEU A 74 9.52 -9.77 6.12
N ASP A 75 9.07 -10.81 5.43
CA ASP A 75 8.93 -12.17 6.00
C ASP A 75 8.02 -12.18 7.25
N LEU A 76 6.97 -11.34 7.24
CA LEU A 76 5.97 -11.20 8.29
C LEU A 76 4.83 -12.21 8.18
#